data_AF-A0A521IK51-F1
#
_entry.id   AF-A0A521IK51-F1
#
_cell.length_a   1.000
_cell.length_b   1.000
_cell.length_c   1.000
_cell.angle_alpha   90.00
_cell.angle_beta   90.00
_cell.angle_gamma   90.00
#
_symmetry.space_group_name_H-M   'P 1'
#
loop_
_entity.id
_entity.type
_entity.pdbx_description
1 polymer ?
#
loop_
_entity_poly.entity_id
_entity_poly.type
_entity_poly.pdbx_seq_one_letter_code
_entity_poly.pdbx_strand_id
1 'polypeptide(L)' 'MNKKTLFFAVLLLLLVLLPLTAQGAKAPSAVTLTMGSWRADDVEQMNRVLAEYKKVAPDVTIRFQPTN' A
#
# COMPACT_ATOMS: atom_id res chain seq x y z
N MET A 1 -6.00 -31.44 34.07
CA MET A 1 -5.00 -30.53 33.48
C MET A 1 -4.50 -29.58 34.55
N ASN A 2 -3.19 -29.52 34.79
CA ASN A 2 -2.65 -28.71 35.90
C ASN A 2 -2.78 -27.22 35.57
N LYS A 3 -3.06 -26.37 36.57
CA LYS A 3 -3.19 -24.90 36.39
C LYS A 3 -1.99 -24.29 35.66
N LYS A 4 -0.79 -24.80 35.91
CA LYS A 4 0.46 -24.40 35.23
C LYS A 4 0.47 -24.78 33.73
N THR A 5 -0.04 -25.96 33.39
CA THR A 5 -0.14 -26.45 32.02
C THR A 5 -1.19 -25.66 31.22
N LEU A 6 -2.31 -25.31 31.84
CA LEU A 6 -3.31 -24.42 31.24
C LEU A 6 -2.73 -23.02 31.00
N PHE A 7 -1.98 -22.48 31.96
CA PHE A 7 -1.36 -21.17 31.84
C PHE A 7 -0.32 -21.12 30.70
N PHE A 8 0.51 -22.15 30.59
CA PHE A 8 1.47 -22.28 29.49
C PHE A 8 0.78 -22.41 28.12
N ALA A 9 -0.31 -23.18 28.03
CA ALA A 9 -1.06 -23.32 26.78
C ALA A 9 -1.68 -21.99 26.33
N VAL A 10 -2.25 -21.22 27.27
CA VAL A 10 -2.83 -19.89 26.99
C VAL A 10 -1.75 -18.89 26.58
N LEU A 11 -0.58 -18.92 27.25
CA LEU A 11 0.55 -18.04 26.90
C LEU A 11 1.09 -18.36 25.50
N LEU A 12 1.20 -19.64 25.15
CA LEU A 12 1.63 -20.07 23.82
C LEU A 12 0.63 -19.63 22.74
N LEU A 13 -0.67 -19.75 23.02
CA LEU A 13 -1.74 -19.31 22.13
C LEU A 13 -1.70 -17.79 21.91
N LEU A 14 -1.47 -17.00 22.97
CA LEU A 14 -1.32 -15.56 22.88
C LEU A 14 -0.09 -15.15 22.07
N LEU A 15 1.03 -15.86 22.22
CA LEU A 15 2.25 -15.62 21.42
C LEU A 15 2.04 -15.87 19.93
N VAL A 16 1.22 -16.86 19.56
CA VAL A 16 0.86 -17.14 18.15
C VAL A 16 -0.11 -16.11 17.58
N LEU A 17 -0.94 -15.47 18.41
CA LEU A 17 -1.94 -14.49 17.97
C LEU A 17 -1.36 -13.07 17.79
N LEU A 18 -0.25 -12.72 18.45
CA LEU A 18 0.43 -11.43 18.31
C LEU A 18 0.85 -11.04 16.87
N PRO A 19 1.41 -11.93 16.02
CA PRO A 19 1.79 -11.56 14.65
C PRO A 19 0.59 -11.30 13.71
N LEU A 20 -0.64 -11.71 14.06
CA LEU A 20 -1.83 -11.40 13.27
C LEU A 20 -2.28 -9.93 13.42
N THR A 21 -1.98 -9.29 14.55
CA THR A 21 -2.33 -7.89 14.80
C THR A 21 -1.19 -6.92 14.44
N ALA A 22 0.03 -7.44 14.24
CA ALA A 22 1.20 -6.67 13.84
C ALA A 22 1.24 -6.30 12.34
N GLN A 23 0.23 -6.72 11.57
CA GLN A 23 0.00 -6.21 10.21
C GLN A 23 -0.59 -4.80 10.33
N GLY A 24 0.26 -3.85 10.70
CA GLY A 24 -0.04 -2.43 10.65
C GLY A 24 -0.66 -2.10 9.30
N ALA A 25 -1.71 -1.27 9.32
CA ALA A 25 -2.51 -0.89 8.18
C ALA A 25 -1.68 -0.85 6.89
N LYS A 26 -1.74 -1.93 6.09
CA LYS A 26 -1.14 -1.93 4.76
C LYS A 26 -1.81 -0.78 4.04
N ALA A 27 -1.03 0.23 3.67
CA ALA A 27 -1.48 1.25 2.75
C ALA A 27 -2.18 0.53 1.58
N PRO A 28 -3.32 1.04 1.08
CA PRO A 28 -4.10 0.34 0.07
C PRO A 28 -3.17 -0.10 -1.04
N SER A 29 -3.26 -1.38 -1.39
CA SER A 29 -2.34 -2.07 -2.32
C SER A 29 -2.29 -1.43 -3.71
N ALA A 30 -3.15 -0.46 -3.99
CA ALA A 30 -2.96 0.49 -5.07
C ALA A 30 -3.35 1.91 -4.62
N VAL A 31 -2.53 2.89 -4.98
CA VAL A 31 -2.76 4.32 -4.69
C VAL A 31 -2.91 5.06 -6.01
N THR A 32 -3.88 5.99 -6.07
CA THR A 32 -4.03 6.90 -7.22
C THR A 32 -3.68 8.32 -6.83
N LEU A 33 -2.74 8.92 -7.55
CA LEU A 33 -2.28 10.30 -7.37
C LEU A 33 -2.74 11.14 -8.56
N THR A 34 -3.10 12.40 -8.30
CA THR A 34 -3.41 13.36 -9.36
C THR A 34 -2.28 14.37 -9.47
N MET A 35 -1.72 14.51 -10.65
CA MET A 35 -0.69 15.49 -10.98
C MET A 35 -1.34 16.65 -11.74
N GLY A 36 -1.52 17.77 -11.05
CA GLY A 36 -1.97 19.03 -11.65
C GLY A 36 -0.85 19.69 -12.45
N SER A 37 -1.14 20.16 -13.66
CA SER A 37 -0.19 20.90 -14.49
C SER A 37 -0.88 22.03 -15.25
N TRP A 38 -0.23 23.18 -15.35
CA TRP A 38 -0.66 24.26 -16.22
C TRP A 38 -0.27 24.02 -17.70
N ARG A 39 0.65 23.09 -17.96
CA ARG A 39 1.04 22.68 -19.31
C ARG A 39 0.09 21.60 -19.82
N ALA A 40 -0.91 22.00 -20.60
CA ALA A 40 -1.86 21.11 -21.25
C ALA A 40 -1.29 20.44 -22.52
N ASP A 41 -0.27 21.04 -23.14
CA ASP A 41 0.30 20.54 -24.40
C ASP A 41 1.16 19.27 -24.21
N ASP A 42 1.62 19.02 -22.97
CA ASP A 42 2.56 17.93 -22.65
C ASP A 42 1.86 16.63 -22.22
N VAL A 43 0.53 16.50 -22.35
CA VAL A 43 -0.24 15.33 -21.87
C VAL A 43 0.32 14.01 -22.40
N GLU A 44 0.58 13.93 -23.70
CA GLU A 44 1.10 12.70 -24.31
C GLU A 44 2.51 12.36 -23.83
N GLN A 45 3.39 13.36 -23.74
CA GLN A 45 4.74 13.18 -23.24
C GLN A 45 4.72 12.70 -21.79
N MET A 46 3.88 13.31 -20.96
CA MET A 46 3.74 12.94 -19.56
C MET A 46 3.18 11.53 -19.42
N ASN A 47 2.18 11.15 -20.20
CA ASN A 47 1.64 9.80 -20.18
C ASN A 47 2.69 8.73 -20.54
N ARG A 48 3.60 9.02 -21.48
CA ARG A 48 4.72 8.10 -21.79
C ARG A 48 5.66 7.92 -20.60
N VAL A 49 6.03 9.00 -19.91
CA VAL A 49 6.88 8.94 -18.71
C VAL A 49 6.19 8.17 -17.58
N LEU A 50 4.90 8.43 -17.35
CA LEU A 50 4.12 7.75 -16.32
C LEU A 50 3.93 6.25 -16.62
N ALA A 51 3.87 5.87 -17.91
CA ALA A 51 3.83 4.47 -18.31
C ALA A 51 5.13 3.72 -17.96
N GLU A 52 6.29 4.34 -18.14
CA GLU A 52 7.57 3.76 -17.68
C GLU A 52 7.63 3.67 -16.16
N TYR A 53 7.16 4.69 -15.45
CA TYR A 53 7.08 4.67 -13.99
C TYR A 53 6.19 3.53 -13.47
N LYS A 54 5.08 3.23 -14.15
CA LYS A 54 4.18 2.13 -13.76
C LYS A 54 4.88 0.77 -13.76
N LYS A 55 5.93 0.58 -14.56
CA LYS A 55 6.71 -0.66 -14.58
C LYS A 55 7.51 -0.87 -13.30
N VAL A 56 7.97 0.21 -12.66
CA VAL A 56 8.72 0.16 -11.39
C VAL A 56 7.83 0.26 -10.16
N ALA A 57 6.67 0.90 -10.28
CA ALA A 57 5.68 1.07 -9.22
C ALA A 57 4.29 0.64 -9.71
N PRO A 58 4.02 -0.67 -9.84
CA PRO A 58 2.75 -1.18 -10.38
C PRO A 58 1.53 -0.83 -9.52
N ASP A 59 1.75 -0.53 -8.24
CA ASP A 59 0.69 -0.17 -7.30
C ASP A 59 0.36 1.33 -7.33
N VAL A 60 1.17 2.15 -8.01
CA VAL A 60 0.96 3.60 -8.09
C VAL A 60 0.39 3.97 -9.45
N THR A 61 -0.77 4.63 -9.46
CA THR A 61 -1.38 5.18 -10.67
C THR A 61 -1.34 6.69 -10.59
N ILE A 62 -0.71 7.35 -11.56
CA ILE A 62 -0.64 8.82 -11.62
C ILE A 62 -1.52 9.29 -12.77
N ARG A 63 -2.51 10.14 -12.45
CA ARG A 63 -3.36 10.81 -13.45
C ARG A 63 -2.84 12.21 -13.69
N PHE A 64 -2.45 12.49 -14.93
CA PHE A 64 -2.09 13.84 -15.35
C PHE A 64 -3.38 14.64 -15.63
N GLN A 65 -3.56 15.76 -14.93
CA GLN A 65 -4.74 16.62 -15.05
C GLN A 65 -4.28 18.05 -15.36
N PRO A 66 -4.38 18.48 -16.63
CA PRO A 66 -4.19 19.88 -17.00
C PRO A 66 -5.21 20.77 -16.27
N THR A 67 -4.80 21.97 -15.85
CA THR A 67 -5.64 22.92 -15.10
C THR A 67 -6.08 24.15 -15.92
N ASN A 68 -5.80 24.17 -17.23
CA ASN A 68 -6.24 25.22 -18.16
C ASN A 68 -7.53 24.86 -18.88
#